data_AF-A0A0L8V7E6-F1
#
_entry.id   AF-A0A0L8V7E6-F1
#
_cell.length_a   1.000
_cell.length_b   1.000
_cell.length_c   1.000
_cell.angle_alpha   90.00
_cell.angle_beta   90.00
_cell.angle_gamma   90.00
#
_symmetry.space_group_name_H-M   'P 1'
#
loop_
_entity.id
_entity.type
_entity.pdbx_description
1 polymer ?
#
loop_
_entity_poly.entity_id
_entity_poly.type
_entity_poly.pdbx_seq_one_letter_code
_entity_poly.pdbx_strand_id
1 'polypeptide(L)'
;MWSCEGMYEKQEQYEGEVVYPAKYDTIIGHIGFERVEIDLMKAGRIPSSQIRLGKAKKTRIEYDDQIITIDSLVSWVNITGLTQSKLYRFKVYTIDEFGNESVPLEIALIPFTSTDLANYAVTPPRVMASPSAAVIDWPNGISSVLMNYYGLNFQYTDKNGEVQSGERGANSRFFIGNVEAGQPVAIDMEYKIIPIVNRQPILDTVIFENVLNVNMPTTSSEFAPAERDILQANGVTTFTADGVSDITELVYPIHANSLQDIFYFPNLETLDLTGGDMFSITELAYDRNGVQDVVGGGEFSPFMRKVGNVSGGNTLKDFLEAGILTKVYYHPHTMGLDDILMPYVASGVVELVENPDEVLVGNQFHLDGIVQDGNFTLDYTFPATDAPEGDGLENVYKLIPRKRSASFVIALPKEYRFNIEEYKYLKFKIYTPTASELTGSDEPFKRLWPRIMNNMWSFGGNSDYGQEYWDIPRFYIPDEDLHQWTDITLDMSTALGRHNRVIILNIGGEPGPDPSKELVYYFSNIRFTKE
;
A
#
# COMPACT_ATOMS: atom_id res chain seq x y z
N MET A 1 -23.65 36.80 -96.75
CA MET A 1 -23.66 35.44 -96.16
C MET A 1 -22.62 35.45 -95.05
N TRP A 2 -23.04 35.76 -93.81
CA TRP A 2 -22.18 35.78 -92.63
C TRP A 2 -22.55 34.55 -91.81
N SER A 3 -21.62 33.60 -91.68
CA SER A 3 -21.82 32.40 -90.85
C SER A 3 -20.47 31.80 -90.45
N CYS A 4 -20.10 32.03 -89.19
CA CYS A 4 -19.45 31.05 -88.29
C CYS A 4 -18.16 30.34 -88.74
N GLU A 5 -17.07 31.05 -89.04
CA GLU A 5 -15.72 30.44 -89.15
C GLU A 5 -14.86 30.59 -87.89
N GLY A 6 -15.37 31.16 -86.79
CA GLY A 6 -14.53 31.50 -85.62
C GLY A 6 -14.64 30.58 -84.39
N MET A 7 -15.47 29.53 -84.42
CA MET A 7 -15.73 28.70 -83.22
C MET A 7 -14.96 27.38 -83.20
N TYR A 8 -14.71 26.77 -84.36
CA TYR A 8 -13.96 25.49 -84.46
C TYR A 8 -12.43 25.66 -84.40
N GLU A 9 -11.86 26.73 -84.96
CA GLU A 9 -10.40 26.98 -84.87
C GLU A 9 -9.92 27.30 -83.45
N LYS A 10 -10.83 27.74 -82.57
CA LYS A 10 -10.51 27.91 -81.15
C LYS A 10 -10.71 26.62 -80.35
N GLN A 11 -11.37 25.60 -80.91
CA GLN A 11 -11.61 24.33 -80.23
C GLN A 11 -10.31 23.53 -80.08
N GLU A 12 -9.41 23.58 -81.06
CA GLU A 12 -8.09 22.93 -81.02
C GLU A 12 -7.21 23.42 -79.85
N GLN A 13 -7.40 24.68 -79.43
CA GLN A 13 -6.72 25.28 -78.26
C GLN A 13 -7.29 24.79 -76.91
N TYR A 14 -8.47 24.18 -76.92
CA TYR A 14 -9.13 23.58 -75.76
C TYR A 14 -9.29 22.04 -75.87
N GLU A 15 -8.75 21.41 -76.92
CA GLU A 15 -8.90 19.97 -77.21
C GLU A 15 -7.89 19.05 -76.50
N GLY A 16 -7.05 19.61 -75.63
CA GLY A 16 -6.32 18.81 -74.64
C GLY A 16 -7.15 18.68 -73.38
N GLU A 17 -7.84 17.55 -73.19
CA GLU A 17 -8.36 17.21 -71.86
C GLU A 17 -7.16 17.17 -70.90
N VAL A 18 -7.07 18.13 -69.98
CA VAL A 18 -6.02 18.13 -68.96
C VAL A 18 -6.34 16.98 -68.00
N VAL A 19 -5.73 15.81 -68.25
CA VAL A 19 -5.96 14.62 -67.44
C VAL A 19 -5.15 14.73 -66.15
N TYR A 20 -5.78 15.22 -65.10
CA TYR A 20 -5.19 15.27 -63.77
C TYR A 20 -4.99 13.87 -63.17
N PRO A 21 -3.87 13.59 -62.48
CA PRO A 21 -3.74 12.36 -61.71
C PRO A 21 -4.78 12.31 -60.59
N ALA A 22 -5.13 11.10 -60.15
CA ALA A 22 -6.07 10.92 -59.05
C ALA A 22 -5.47 11.45 -57.74
N LYS A 23 -6.24 12.27 -57.03
CA LYS A 23 -5.90 12.71 -55.67
C LYS A 23 -6.10 11.58 -54.66
N TYR A 24 -5.51 11.77 -53.48
CA TYR A 24 -5.77 10.95 -52.30
C TYR A 24 -7.24 11.00 -51.85
N ASP A 25 -7.69 10.01 -51.08
CA ASP A 25 -9.10 9.87 -50.67
C ASP A 25 -9.40 10.34 -49.24
N THR A 26 -8.37 10.69 -48.46
CA THR A 26 -8.46 11.16 -47.07
C THR A 26 -7.27 12.03 -46.71
N ILE A 27 -7.48 12.91 -45.72
CA ILE A 27 -6.40 13.66 -45.08
C ILE A 27 -6.71 13.78 -43.58
N ILE A 28 -5.93 13.09 -42.74
CA ILE A 28 -6.07 13.11 -41.28
C ILE A 28 -4.72 13.48 -40.69
N GLY A 29 -4.70 14.49 -39.82
CA GLY A 29 -3.48 15.01 -39.21
C GLY A 29 -3.34 14.60 -37.76
N HIS A 30 -2.12 14.27 -37.37
CA HIS A 30 -1.70 13.97 -36.01
C HIS A 30 -0.59 14.94 -35.61
N ILE A 31 -0.69 15.48 -34.40
CA ILE A 31 0.26 16.47 -33.88
C ILE A 31 1.39 15.74 -33.16
N GLY A 32 2.64 16.09 -33.46
CA GLY A 32 3.82 15.66 -32.71
C GLY A 32 4.62 16.86 -32.18
N PHE A 33 5.75 16.58 -31.53
CA PHE A 33 6.69 17.60 -31.08
C PHE A 33 7.55 18.08 -32.26
N GLU A 34 7.39 19.35 -32.63
CA GLU A 34 8.02 20.02 -33.76
C GLU A 34 7.84 19.26 -35.09
N ARG A 35 6.74 18.51 -35.19
CA ARG A 35 6.38 17.70 -36.35
C ARG A 35 4.89 17.46 -36.44
N VAL A 36 4.45 17.02 -37.61
CA VAL A 36 3.10 16.48 -37.83
C VAL A 36 3.16 15.21 -38.67
N GLU A 37 2.27 14.27 -38.41
CA GLU A 37 2.03 13.14 -39.31
C GLU A 37 0.69 13.33 -40.02
N ILE A 38 0.65 13.07 -41.33
CA ILE A 38 -0.57 13.21 -42.14
C ILE A 38 -0.82 11.89 -42.85
N ASP A 39 -1.94 11.24 -42.51
CA ASP A 39 -2.42 10.05 -43.20
C ASP A 39 -3.25 10.45 -44.42
N LEU A 40 -2.97 9.83 -45.57
CA LEU A 40 -3.49 10.21 -46.88
C LEU A 40 -4.49 9.20 -47.48
N MET A 41 -4.71 8.07 -46.80
CA MET A 41 -5.50 6.94 -47.31
C MET A 41 -6.48 6.41 -46.27
N LYS A 42 -7.74 6.15 -46.65
CA LYS A 42 -8.71 5.44 -45.78
C LYS A 42 -8.29 4.03 -45.41
N ALA A 43 -7.50 3.39 -46.27
CA ALA A 43 -6.97 2.04 -46.05
C ALA A 43 -5.89 1.96 -44.96
N GLY A 44 -5.51 3.11 -44.35
CA GLY A 44 -4.44 3.19 -43.37
C GLY A 44 -3.04 3.23 -43.99
N ARG A 45 -2.01 3.00 -43.15
CA ARG A 45 -0.60 3.06 -43.55
C ARG A 45 -0.17 1.79 -44.31
N ILE A 46 -0.45 1.75 -45.61
CA ILE A 46 -0.08 0.67 -46.52
C ILE A 46 1.21 0.97 -47.31
N PRO A 47 1.98 -0.04 -47.75
CA PRO A 47 3.15 0.16 -48.61
C PRO A 47 2.80 0.82 -49.95
N SER A 48 3.71 1.64 -50.47
CA SER A 48 3.56 2.35 -51.76
C SER A 48 3.17 1.43 -52.92
N SER A 49 3.67 0.20 -52.95
CA SER A 49 3.39 -0.79 -53.99
C SER A 49 1.93 -1.26 -54.05
N GLN A 50 1.18 -1.06 -52.97
CA GLN A 50 -0.24 -1.41 -52.86
C GLN A 50 -1.17 -0.23 -53.17
N ILE A 51 -0.63 0.99 -53.27
CA ILE A 51 -1.41 2.18 -53.61
C ILE A 51 -1.73 2.15 -55.10
N ARG A 52 -3.00 2.39 -55.44
CA ARG A 52 -3.54 2.35 -56.81
C ARG A 52 -4.29 3.65 -57.10
N LEU A 53 -3.57 4.70 -57.47
CA LEU A 53 -4.11 6.02 -57.81
C LEU A 53 -3.93 6.34 -59.31
N GLY A 54 -4.33 5.40 -60.18
CA GLY A 54 -4.32 5.59 -61.63
C GLY A 54 -2.95 6.00 -62.19
N LYS A 55 -2.88 7.20 -62.80
CA LYS A 55 -1.68 7.77 -63.43
C LYS A 55 -0.69 8.41 -62.44
N ALA A 56 -1.05 8.54 -61.16
CA ALA A 56 -0.20 9.13 -60.14
C ALA A 56 1.07 8.30 -59.89
N LYS A 57 2.21 8.96 -59.72
CA LYS A 57 3.54 8.35 -59.50
C LYS A 57 4.24 8.88 -58.25
N LYS A 58 4.12 10.18 -57.96
CA LYS A 58 4.84 10.86 -56.87
C LYS A 58 3.88 11.56 -55.93
N THR A 59 4.35 11.84 -54.72
CA THR A 59 3.65 12.67 -53.74
C THR A 59 4.42 13.98 -53.55
N ARG A 60 3.74 15.12 -53.67
CA ARG A 60 4.31 16.45 -53.38
C ARG A 60 3.53 17.09 -52.24
N ILE A 61 4.25 17.66 -51.29
CA ILE A 61 3.70 18.36 -50.14
C ILE A 61 4.24 19.78 -50.17
N GLU A 62 3.34 20.74 -50.10
CA GLU A 62 3.66 22.16 -50.01
C GLU A 62 3.11 22.74 -48.72
N TYR A 63 3.92 23.54 -48.04
CA TYR A 63 3.52 24.33 -46.88
C TYR A 63 4.47 25.52 -46.74
N ASP A 64 3.94 26.69 -46.40
CA ASP A 64 4.68 27.95 -46.46
C ASP A 64 5.46 28.07 -47.80
N ASP A 65 6.79 28.26 -47.74
CA ASP A 65 7.69 28.30 -48.91
C ASP A 65 8.46 26.97 -49.13
N GLN A 66 8.06 25.90 -48.45
CA GLN A 66 8.71 24.58 -48.51
C GLN A 66 7.98 23.64 -49.46
N ILE A 67 8.76 22.89 -50.24
CA ILE A 67 8.27 21.83 -51.13
C ILE A 67 9.01 20.54 -50.81
N ILE A 68 8.27 19.51 -50.41
CA ILE A 68 8.79 18.15 -50.22
C ILE A 68 8.23 17.29 -51.35
N THR A 69 9.11 16.67 -52.14
CA THR A 69 8.72 15.71 -53.18
C THR A 69 9.25 14.33 -52.83
N ILE A 70 8.35 13.35 -52.82
CA ILE A 70 8.64 11.95 -52.58
C ILE A 70 8.42 11.23 -53.92
N ASP A 71 9.47 10.59 -54.44
CA ASP A 71 9.46 9.87 -55.74
C ASP A 71 8.70 8.53 -55.69
N SER A 72 7.60 8.49 -54.92
CA SER A 72 6.64 7.39 -54.87
C SER A 72 5.31 7.90 -54.31
N LEU A 73 4.24 7.11 -54.47
CA LEU A 73 3.01 7.33 -53.73
C LEU A 73 3.18 6.81 -52.30
N VAL A 74 2.85 7.63 -51.31
CA VAL A 74 2.88 7.24 -49.89
C VAL A 74 1.49 7.27 -49.28
N SER A 75 1.23 6.41 -48.29
CA SER A 75 -0.05 6.37 -47.57
C SER A 75 -0.10 7.35 -46.39
N TRP A 76 1.07 7.86 -45.97
CA TRP A 76 1.22 8.86 -44.93
C TRP A 76 2.55 9.62 -45.10
N VAL A 77 2.68 10.77 -44.43
CA VAL A 77 3.92 11.57 -44.40
C VAL A 77 4.23 12.04 -42.98
N ASN A 78 5.52 12.13 -42.64
CA ASN A 78 6.04 12.75 -41.41
C ASN A 78 6.79 14.04 -41.78
N ILE A 79 6.28 15.19 -41.37
CA ILE A 79 6.89 16.49 -41.65
C ILE A 79 7.48 17.01 -40.34
N THR A 80 8.80 17.13 -40.28
CA THR A 80 9.56 17.51 -39.08
C THR A 80 10.18 18.90 -39.22
N GLY A 81 10.74 19.45 -38.14
CA GLY A 81 11.39 20.77 -38.13
C GLY A 81 10.41 21.95 -38.05
N LEU A 82 9.19 21.71 -37.60
CA LEU A 82 8.15 22.73 -37.43
C LEU A 82 8.28 23.40 -36.06
N THR A 83 9.30 24.25 -35.90
CA THR A 83 9.72 24.82 -34.61
C THR A 83 8.89 26.02 -34.12
N GLN A 84 7.89 26.47 -34.89
CA GLN A 84 7.01 27.60 -34.52
C GLN A 84 5.60 27.11 -34.24
N SER A 85 5.02 27.49 -33.09
CA SER A 85 3.61 27.23 -32.75
C SER A 85 2.69 28.16 -33.54
N LYS A 86 2.45 27.81 -34.82
CA LYS A 86 1.56 28.54 -35.73
C LYS A 86 0.76 27.59 -36.58
N LEU A 87 -0.27 28.11 -37.24
CA LEU A 87 -1.08 27.34 -38.18
C LEU A 87 -0.32 27.12 -39.50
N TYR A 88 0.11 25.88 -39.74
CA TYR A 88 0.66 25.46 -41.03
C TYR A 88 -0.45 24.88 -41.91
N ARG A 89 -0.52 25.30 -43.17
CA ARG A 89 -1.43 24.76 -44.17
C ARG A 89 -0.66 23.85 -45.12
N PHE A 90 -0.93 22.55 -45.06
CA PHE A 90 -0.29 21.55 -45.90
C PHE A 90 -1.19 21.25 -47.09
N LYS A 91 -0.66 21.41 -48.30
CA LYS A 91 -1.29 20.98 -49.54
C LYS A 91 -0.57 19.76 -50.07
N VAL A 92 -1.30 18.67 -50.23
CA VAL A 92 -0.76 17.39 -50.69
C VAL A 92 -1.30 17.07 -52.08
N TYR A 93 -0.39 16.89 -53.02
CA TYR A 93 -0.63 16.61 -54.43
C TYR A 93 -0.12 15.21 -54.78
N THR A 94 -0.79 14.55 -55.72
CA THR A 94 -0.15 13.50 -56.51
C THR A 94 0.34 14.08 -57.82
N ILE A 95 1.47 13.57 -58.32
CA ILE A 95 2.06 13.98 -59.60
C ILE A 95 2.17 12.77 -60.51
N ASP A 96 1.81 12.93 -61.78
CA ASP A 96 1.98 11.91 -62.81
C ASP A 96 3.42 11.85 -63.37
N GLU A 97 3.62 11.05 -64.42
CA GLU A 97 4.93 10.91 -65.08
C GLU A 97 5.36 12.15 -65.91
N PHE A 98 4.43 13.05 -66.21
CA PHE A 98 4.66 14.26 -67.02
C PHE A 98 4.78 15.53 -66.17
N GLY A 99 4.61 15.42 -64.84
CA GLY A 99 4.70 16.54 -63.91
C GLY A 99 3.37 17.26 -63.65
N ASN A 100 2.24 16.71 -64.11
CA ASN A 100 0.93 17.30 -63.84
C ASN A 100 0.48 16.99 -62.41
N GLU A 101 -0.04 17.99 -61.70
CA GLU A 101 -0.47 17.89 -60.31
C GLU A 101 -1.96 17.58 -60.18
N SER A 102 -2.37 16.76 -59.21
CA SER A 102 -3.78 16.58 -58.90
C SER A 102 -4.41 17.83 -58.27
N VAL A 103 -5.74 17.83 -58.08
CA VAL A 103 -6.36 18.74 -57.10
C VAL A 103 -5.80 18.43 -55.70
N PRO A 104 -5.32 19.42 -54.92
CA PRO A 104 -4.72 19.14 -53.62
C PRO A 104 -5.75 18.68 -52.60
N LEU A 105 -5.30 17.86 -51.65
CA LEU A 105 -5.93 17.77 -50.33
C LEU A 105 -5.24 18.76 -49.40
N GLU A 106 -6.03 19.49 -48.61
CA GLU A 106 -5.53 20.51 -47.69
C GLU A 106 -5.93 20.19 -46.25
N ILE A 107 -4.98 20.35 -45.33
CA ILE A 107 -5.21 20.30 -43.88
C ILE A 107 -4.41 21.41 -43.20
N ALA A 108 -4.95 21.97 -42.13
CA ALA A 108 -4.27 22.95 -41.32
C ALA A 108 -4.01 22.39 -39.92
N LEU A 109 -2.75 22.41 -39.47
CA LEU A 109 -2.32 21.86 -38.18
C LEU A 109 -1.42 22.86 -37.47
N ILE A 110 -1.46 22.85 -36.15
CA ILE A 110 -0.54 23.59 -35.28
C ILE A 110 0.32 22.52 -34.57
N PRO A 111 1.62 22.42 -34.87
CA PRO A 111 2.50 21.48 -34.18
C PRO A 111 2.67 21.90 -32.72
N PHE A 112 3.00 20.95 -31.86
CA PHE A 112 3.41 21.26 -30.49
C PHE A 112 4.92 21.54 -30.47
N THR A 113 5.37 22.65 -29.91
CA THR A 113 6.76 23.10 -30.04
C THR A 113 7.46 23.29 -28.70
N SER A 114 8.79 23.47 -28.74
CA SER A 114 9.58 23.86 -27.57
C SER A 114 9.06 25.12 -26.86
N THR A 115 8.50 26.08 -27.61
CA THR A 115 7.87 27.28 -27.03
C THR A 115 6.59 26.94 -26.27
N ASP A 116 5.78 26.01 -26.77
CA ASP A 116 4.57 25.56 -26.05
C ASP A 116 4.97 24.80 -24.78
N LEU A 117 5.98 23.92 -24.89
CA LEU A 117 6.53 23.16 -23.77
C LEU A 117 7.10 24.06 -22.68
N ALA A 118 7.78 25.15 -23.02
CA ALA A 118 8.30 26.12 -22.05
C ALA A 118 7.20 26.83 -21.24
N ASN A 119 5.96 26.82 -21.73
CA ASN A 119 4.80 27.39 -21.02
C ASN A 119 4.01 26.33 -20.23
N TYR A 120 4.45 25.07 -20.21
CA TYR A 120 3.82 24.05 -19.37
C TYR A 120 4.07 24.31 -17.89
N ALA A 121 3.11 23.89 -17.07
CA ALA A 121 3.22 23.89 -15.63
C ALA A 121 2.79 22.53 -15.09
N VAL A 122 3.60 21.98 -14.21
CA VAL A 122 3.26 20.80 -13.42
C VAL A 122 2.56 21.27 -12.15
N THR A 123 1.53 20.53 -11.72
CA THR A 123 0.87 20.76 -10.43
C THR A 123 1.92 20.81 -9.32
N PRO A 124 1.92 21.80 -8.42
CA PRO A 124 2.89 21.83 -7.33
C PRO A 124 2.82 20.57 -6.45
N PRO A 125 3.96 19.99 -6.03
CA PRO A 125 3.96 18.89 -5.09
C PRO A 125 3.53 19.32 -3.69
N ARG A 126 3.09 18.34 -2.90
CA ARG A 126 3.14 18.43 -1.44
C ARG A 126 4.57 18.15 -1.00
N VAL A 127 5.11 19.02 -0.17
CA VAL A 127 6.45 18.85 0.41
C VAL A 127 6.34 18.74 1.92
N MET A 128 6.92 17.69 2.47
CA MET A 128 7.14 17.52 3.90
C MET A 128 8.64 17.57 4.15
N ALA A 129 9.11 18.53 4.94
CA ALA A 129 10.53 18.79 5.14
C ALA A 129 10.89 18.74 6.63
N SER A 130 12.02 18.10 6.94
CA SER A 130 12.74 18.18 8.21
C SER A 130 14.05 18.92 7.95
N PRO A 131 14.81 19.34 8.98
CA PRO A 131 16.04 20.10 8.78
C PRO A 131 17.10 19.41 7.91
N SER A 132 17.06 18.08 7.78
CA SER A 132 18.05 17.30 7.02
C SER A 132 17.49 16.51 5.83
N ALA A 133 16.18 16.52 5.62
CA ALA A 133 15.53 15.71 4.59
C ALA A 133 14.19 16.28 4.12
N ALA A 134 13.73 15.89 2.93
CA ALA A 134 12.40 16.21 2.44
C ALA A 134 11.76 15.05 1.66
N VAL A 135 10.45 14.90 1.81
CA VAL A 135 9.60 14.02 1.00
C VAL A 135 8.78 14.89 0.05
N ILE A 136 8.86 14.58 -1.24
CA ILE A 136 8.14 15.25 -2.32
C ILE A 136 7.10 14.27 -2.86
N ASP A 137 5.84 14.69 -2.90
CA ASP A 137 4.72 13.82 -3.23
C ASP A 137 3.62 14.55 -4.04
N TRP A 138 2.97 13.82 -4.95
CA TRP A 138 1.79 14.26 -5.70
C TRP A 138 0.63 13.31 -5.41
N PRO A 139 -0.17 13.56 -4.36
CA PRO A 139 -1.22 12.64 -3.94
C PRO A 139 -2.27 12.33 -5.02
N ASN A 140 -2.52 13.28 -5.93
CA ASN A 140 -3.46 13.14 -7.04
C ASN A 140 -2.78 12.77 -8.37
N GLY A 141 -1.47 12.48 -8.35
CA GLY A 141 -0.64 12.29 -9.54
C GLY A 141 -0.28 13.59 -10.26
N ILE A 142 0.55 13.44 -11.30
CA ILE A 142 1.05 14.56 -12.12
C ILE A 142 0.23 14.73 -13.41
N SER A 143 -0.38 13.65 -13.92
CA SER A 143 -1.25 13.72 -15.11
C SER A 143 -2.39 14.72 -14.92
N SER A 144 -2.73 15.43 -16.00
CA SER A 144 -3.76 16.47 -16.01
C SER A 144 -4.51 16.50 -17.34
N VAL A 145 -5.45 17.44 -17.49
CA VAL A 145 -6.14 17.66 -18.78
C VAL A 145 -5.21 18.14 -19.90
N LEU A 146 -3.99 18.58 -19.56
CA LEU A 146 -2.99 19.09 -20.49
C LEU A 146 -1.87 18.09 -20.79
N MET A 147 -1.71 17.02 -20.01
CA MET A 147 -0.61 16.06 -20.19
C MET A 147 -0.86 14.72 -19.49
N ASN A 148 -0.27 13.66 -20.04
CA ASN A 148 -0.12 12.37 -19.40
C ASN A 148 1.31 12.21 -18.87
N TYR A 149 1.47 11.84 -17.60
CA TYR A 149 2.76 11.57 -16.96
C TYR A 149 3.17 10.10 -17.06
N TYR A 150 4.46 9.84 -17.29
CA TYR A 150 5.02 8.48 -17.41
C TYR A 150 6.26 8.24 -16.55
N GLY A 151 6.97 9.28 -16.14
CA GLY A 151 8.15 9.12 -15.29
C GLY A 151 8.80 10.45 -14.94
N LEU A 152 9.69 10.42 -13.95
CA LEU A 152 10.40 11.57 -13.40
C LEU A 152 11.83 11.16 -13.10
N ASN A 153 12.81 11.92 -13.59
CA ASN A 153 14.15 11.91 -13.01
C ASN A 153 14.30 13.13 -12.11
N PHE A 154 15.05 13.00 -11.02
CA PHE A 154 15.40 14.12 -10.17
C PHE A 154 16.88 14.08 -9.78
N GLN A 155 17.43 15.26 -9.49
CA GLN A 155 18.81 15.44 -9.07
C GLN A 155 18.91 16.59 -8.07
N TYR A 156 19.75 16.44 -7.05
CA TYR A 156 20.07 17.50 -6.09
C TYR A 156 21.51 17.34 -5.57
N THR A 157 22.06 18.39 -4.98
CA THR A 157 23.37 18.33 -4.30
C THR A 157 23.13 18.24 -2.80
N ASP A 158 23.74 17.25 -2.15
CA ASP A 158 23.65 17.07 -0.70
C ASP A 158 24.60 18.02 0.06
N LYS A 159 24.55 17.98 1.40
CA LYS A 159 25.38 18.85 2.27
C LYS A 159 26.87 18.54 2.18
N ASN A 160 27.25 17.36 1.68
CA ASN A 160 28.64 16.96 1.45
C ASN A 160 29.16 17.44 0.08
N GLY A 161 28.29 18.04 -0.75
CA GLY A 161 28.61 18.45 -2.11
C GLY A 161 28.52 17.31 -3.14
N GLU A 162 27.97 16.16 -2.76
CA GLU A 162 27.76 15.03 -3.67
C GLU A 162 26.42 15.17 -4.41
N VAL A 163 26.44 14.81 -5.68
CA VAL A 163 25.25 14.88 -6.53
C VAL A 163 24.48 13.58 -6.39
N GLN A 164 23.27 13.69 -5.84
CA GLN A 164 22.34 12.60 -5.66
C GLN A 164 21.28 12.65 -6.76
N SER A 165 20.85 11.48 -7.27
CA SER A 165 19.82 11.41 -8.30
C SER A 165 18.94 10.18 -8.15
N GLY A 166 17.78 10.19 -8.81
CA GLY A 166 16.87 9.06 -8.84
C GLY A 166 15.87 9.12 -9.99
N GLU A 167 15.29 7.97 -10.31
CA GLU A 167 14.22 7.83 -11.30
C GLU A 167 12.94 7.30 -10.63
N ARG A 168 11.80 7.76 -11.13
CA ARG A 168 10.46 7.38 -10.69
C ARG A 168 9.60 7.07 -11.90
N GLY A 169 8.88 5.95 -11.82
CA GLY A 169 7.87 5.57 -12.82
C GLY A 169 6.53 6.23 -12.51
N ALA A 170 5.44 5.46 -12.58
CA ALA A 170 4.09 5.94 -12.32
C ALA A 170 3.90 6.54 -10.91
N ASN A 171 4.61 6.04 -9.89
CA ASN A 171 4.65 6.66 -8.57
C ASN A 171 5.75 7.72 -8.55
N SER A 172 5.36 8.99 -8.57
CA SER A 172 6.25 10.15 -8.60
C SER A 172 6.79 10.57 -7.23
N ARG A 173 6.40 9.92 -6.14
CA ARG A 173 6.92 10.23 -4.80
C ARG A 173 8.41 9.92 -4.71
N PHE A 174 9.18 10.84 -4.13
CA PHE A 174 10.59 10.61 -3.82
C PHE A 174 11.02 11.32 -2.54
N PHE A 175 12.17 10.89 -2.04
CA PHE A 175 12.82 11.38 -0.83
C PHE A 175 14.18 11.97 -1.21
N ILE A 176 14.53 13.08 -0.57
CA ILE A 176 15.87 13.65 -0.56
C ILE A 176 16.35 13.71 0.89
N GLY A 177 17.61 13.40 1.12
CA GLY A 177 18.20 13.34 2.45
C GLY A 177 19.56 14.02 2.47
N ASN A 178 20.16 14.09 3.66
CA ASN A 178 21.48 14.66 3.86
C ASN A 178 21.61 16.12 3.34
N VAL A 179 20.56 16.93 3.48
CA VAL A 179 20.57 18.33 3.02
C VAL A 179 20.91 19.32 4.15
N GLU A 180 21.35 20.52 3.77
CA GLU A 180 21.73 21.58 4.72
C GLU A 180 20.49 22.22 5.35
N ALA A 181 20.49 22.34 6.68
CA ALA A 181 19.37 22.93 7.40
C ALA A 181 19.25 24.44 7.17
N GLY A 182 18.02 24.94 7.12
CA GLY A 182 17.72 26.38 6.98
C GLY A 182 18.08 26.98 5.62
N GLN A 183 18.63 26.21 4.67
CA GLN A 183 18.94 26.66 3.32
C GLN A 183 17.94 26.07 2.31
N PRO A 184 17.55 26.83 1.26
CA PRO A 184 16.80 26.26 0.16
C PRO A 184 17.62 25.20 -0.59
N VAL A 185 16.98 24.09 -0.95
CA VAL A 185 17.54 23.05 -1.81
C VAL A 185 16.89 23.16 -3.19
N ALA A 186 17.71 23.28 -4.23
CA ALA A 186 17.28 23.21 -5.61
C ALA A 186 17.34 21.75 -6.08
N ILE A 187 16.22 21.27 -6.62
CA ILE A 187 16.06 19.92 -7.16
C ILE A 187 15.74 20.05 -8.64
N ASP A 188 16.67 19.62 -9.47
CA ASP A 188 16.47 19.55 -10.91
C ASP A 188 15.57 18.36 -11.23
N MET A 189 14.51 18.58 -12.00
CA MET A 189 13.50 17.59 -12.32
C MET A 189 13.27 17.48 -13.81
N GLU A 190 13.25 16.26 -14.32
CA GLU A 190 12.93 15.94 -15.71
C GLU A 190 11.67 15.07 -15.76
N TYR A 191 10.56 15.63 -16.22
CA TYR A 191 9.29 14.92 -16.35
C TYR A 191 9.15 14.32 -17.74
N LYS A 192 8.95 13.01 -17.82
CA LYS A 192 8.57 12.28 -19.05
C LYS A 192 7.05 12.39 -19.22
N ILE A 193 6.60 13.22 -20.17
CA ILE A 193 5.18 13.51 -20.40
C ILE A 193 4.75 13.35 -21.86
N ILE A 194 3.46 13.11 -22.09
CA ILE A 194 2.81 13.26 -23.39
C ILE A 194 1.81 14.43 -23.30
N PRO A 195 2.11 15.58 -23.91
CA PRO A 195 1.19 16.73 -24.00
C PRO A 195 -0.13 16.37 -24.66
N ILE A 196 -1.21 17.03 -24.22
CA ILE A 196 -2.55 16.91 -24.79
C ILE A 196 -2.92 18.23 -25.45
N VAL A 197 -3.07 18.20 -26.77
CA VAL A 197 -3.46 19.35 -27.59
C VAL A 197 -4.83 19.06 -28.18
N ASN A 198 -5.79 19.99 -28.02
CA ASN A 198 -7.16 19.81 -28.51
C ASN A 198 -7.83 18.50 -28.02
N ARG A 199 -7.57 18.12 -26.76
CA ARG A 199 -8.08 16.89 -26.11
C ARG A 199 -7.56 15.58 -26.71
N GLN A 200 -6.52 15.63 -27.54
CA GLN A 200 -5.83 14.45 -28.04
C GLN A 200 -4.36 14.50 -27.60
N PRO A 201 -3.80 13.39 -27.08
CA PRO A 201 -2.37 13.29 -26.85
C PRO A 201 -1.61 13.50 -28.16
N ILE A 202 -0.51 14.22 -28.11
CA ILE A 202 0.43 14.29 -29.23
C ILE A 202 1.12 12.92 -29.40
N LEU A 203 1.76 12.72 -30.54
CA LEU A 203 2.43 11.47 -30.89
C LEU A 203 3.67 11.17 -30.03
N ASP A 204 4.33 12.22 -29.54
CA ASP A 204 5.66 12.13 -28.94
C ASP A 204 5.61 12.24 -27.41
N THR A 205 6.49 11.48 -26.76
CA THR A 205 6.88 11.75 -25.37
C THR A 205 7.95 12.82 -25.36
N VAL A 206 7.78 13.83 -24.53
CA VAL A 206 8.73 14.95 -24.36
C VAL A 206 9.25 14.99 -22.93
N ILE A 207 10.44 15.55 -22.76
CA ILE A 207 11.03 15.84 -21.46
C ILE A 207 10.71 17.28 -21.11
N PHE A 208 10.01 17.48 -20.00
CA PHE A 208 9.77 18.80 -19.42
C PHE A 208 10.71 18.99 -18.23
N GLU A 209 11.59 19.97 -18.32
CA GLU A 209 12.55 20.30 -17.26
C GLU A 209 12.00 21.37 -16.33
N ASN A 210 12.20 21.22 -15.03
CA ASN A 210 11.82 22.22 -14.02
C ASN A 210 12.75 22.11 -12.80
N VAL A 211 12.88 23.20 -12.05
CA VAL A 211 13.64 23.24 -10.80
C VAL A 211 12.67 23.44 -9.64
N LEU A 212 12.56 22.46 -8.76
CA LEU A 212 11.82 22.60 -7.50
C LEU A 212 12.74 23.16 -6.43
N ASN A 213 12.37 24.31 -5.87
CA ASN A 213 13.06 24.89 -4.73
C ASN A 213 12.29 24.53 -3.46
N VAL A 214 12.95 23.82 -2.55
CA VAL A 214 12.39 23.44 -1.24
C VAL A 214 13.08 24.25 -0.16
N ASN A 215 12.32 25.02 0.62
CA ASN A 215 12.85 25.71 1.79
C ASN A 215 12.97 24.73 2.95
N MET A 216 14.19 24.46 3.41
CA MET A 216 14.42 23.55 4.53
C MET A 216 14.23 24.26 5.88
N PRO A 217 13.58 23.62 6.87
CA PRO A 217 13.52 24.13 8.24
C PRO A 217 14.90 24.27 8.87
N THR A 218 15.03 25.13 9.87
CA THR A 218 16.24 25.22 10.71
C THR A 218 16.30 24.08 11.72
N THR A 219 17.47 23.75 12.24
CA THR A 219 17.63 22.69 13.25
C THR A 219 16.87 22.98 14.55
N SER A 220 16.67 24.25 14.88
CA SER A 220 15.88 24.72 16.03
C SER A 220 14.36 24.75 15.80
N SER A 221 13.88 24.41 14.60
CA SER A 221 12.45 24.38 14.31
C SER A 221 11.78 23.25 15.10
N GLU A 222 10.75 23.58 15.88
CA GLU A 222 9.98 22.59 16.63
C GLU A 222 9.10 21.74 15.69
N PHE A 223 9.05 20.44 15.96
CA PHE A 223 8.11 19.52 15.32
C PHE A 223 7.09 18.98 16.33
N ALA A 224 5.89 18.64 15.85
CA ALA A 224 4.85 18.04 16.67
C ALA A 224 4.91 16.51 16.51
N PRO A 225 5.35 15.76 17.53
CA PRO A 225 5.45 14.31 17.45
C PRO A 225 4.05 13.66 17.40
N ALA A 226 3.89 12.66 16.55
CA ALA A 226 2.71 11.80 16.53
C ALA A 226 2.70 10.85 17.73
N GLU A 227 3.87 10.34 18.12
CA GLU A 227 4.07 9.36 19.18
C GLU A 227 4.86 9.95 20.36
N ARG A 228 4.37 11.06 20.93
CA ARG A 228 5.09 11.83 21.97
C ARG A 228 5.62 10.95 23.10
N ASP A 229 4.78 10.08 23.67
CA ASP A 229 5.14 9.30 24.85
C ASP A 229 6.23 8.26 24.52
N ILE A 230 6.19 7.69 23.31
CA ILE A 230 7.21 6.75 22.80
C ILE A 230 8.55 7.49 22.65
N LEU A 231 8.54 8.69 22.05
CA LEU A 231 9.76 9.48 21.89
C LEU A 231 10.35 9.94 23.23
N GLN A 232 9.51 10.30 24.20
CA GLN A 232 9.97 10.66 25.54
C GLN A 232 10.60 9.48 26.27
N ALA A 233 10.07 8.26 26.12
CA ALA A 233 10.66 7.05 26.66
C ALA A 233 12.05 6.76 26.04
N ASN A 234 12.24 7.11 24.76
CA ASN A 234 13.53 7.08 24.07
C ASN A 234 14.48 8.24 24.49
N GLY A 235 14.13 9.04 25.49
CA GLY A 235 14.97 10.11 26.01
C GLY A 235 14.82 11.47 25.31
N VAL A 236 13.86 11.62 24.39
CA VAL A 236 13.60 12.92 23.75
C VAL A 236 12.99 13.90 24.76
N THR A 237 13.69 15.00 25.01
CA THR A 237 13.23 16.07 25.89
C THR A 237 12.82 17.34 25.15
N THR A 238 13.39 17.56 23.95
CA THR A 238 13.14 18.73 23.11
C THR A 238 12.86 18.28 21.68
N PHE A 239 11.67 18.61 21.15
CA PHE A 239 11.21 18.17 19.83
C PHE A 239 11.70 19.12 18.72
N THR A 240 13.01 19.19 18.54
CA THR A 240 13.71 19.89 17.45
C THR A 240 14.78 18.97 16.89
N ALA A 241 15.32 19.22 15.69
CA ALA A 241 16.40 18.37 15.15
C ALA A 241 17.67 18.48 16.01
N ASP A 242 17.95 19.65 16.60
CA ASP A 242 19.03 19.81 17.59
C ASP A 242 18.76 19.01 18.86
N GLY A 243 17.51 18.95 19.30
CA GLY A 243 17.11 18.22 20.51
C GLY A 243 17.16 16.70 20.39
N VAL A 244 17.21 16.17 19.17
CA VAL A 244 17.26 14.73 18.89
C VAL A 244 18.54 14.30 18.16
N SER A 245 19.52 15.21 18.01
CA SER A 245 20.75 14.93 17.25
C SER A 245 21.57 13.77 17.80
N ASP A 246 21.52 13.56 19.12
CA ASP A 246 22.30 12.52 19.80
C ASP A 246 21.62 11.15 19.76
N ILE A 247 20.41 11.06 19.20
CA ILE A 247 19.63 9.83 19.14
C ILE A 247 19.94 9.11 17.83
N THR A 248 20.63 7.98 17.95
CA THR A 248 20.99 7.10 16.82
C THR A 248 20.13 5.83 16.75
N GLU A 249 19.36 5.56 17.80
CA GLU A 249 18.49 4.39 17.93
C GLU A 249 17.12 4.82 18.48
N LEU A 250 16.06 4.27 17.90
CA LEU A 250 14.70 4.42 18.43
C LEU A 250 14.07 3.05 18.62
N VAL A 251 13.43 2.87 19.78
CA VAL A 251 12.61 1.71 20.11
C VAL A 251 11.15 2.10 19.99
N TYR A 252 10.38 1.34 19.20
CA TYR A 252 8.94 1.48 19.06
C TYR A 252 8.25 0.21 19.57
N PRO A 253 7.25 0.32 20.45
CA PRO A 253 6.39 -0.79 20.80
C PRO A 253 5.53 -1.23 19.61
N ILE A 254 5.13 -2.50 19.61
CA ILE A 254 4.25 -3.06 18.58
C ILE A 254 2.90 -2.33 18.47
N HIS A 255 2.42 -1.73 19.57
CA HIS A 255 1.16 -0.97 19.54
C HIS A 255 1.28 0.44 18.92
N ALA A 256 2.49 0.90 18.54
CA ALA A 256 2.69 2.20 17.90
C ALA A 256 1.72 2.43 16.73
N ASN A 257 1.19 3.64 16.61
CA ASN A 257 0.26 4.02 15.56
C ASN A 257 0.98 4.59 14.34
N SER A 258 2.14 5.23 14.54
CA SER A 258 2.91 5.83 13.46
C SER A 258 4.42 5.70 13.63
N LEU A 259 5.09 5.48 12.51
CA LEU A 259 6.55 5.63 12.37
C LEU A 259 6.92 6.92 11.65
N GLN A 260 6.00 7.88 11.48
CA GLN A 260 6.29 9.12 10.76
C GLN A 260 7.36 9.98 11.47
N ASP A 261 7.44 9.91 12.79
CA ASP A 261 8.33 10.75 13.58
C ASP A 261 9.81 10.50 13.30
N ILE A 262 10.20 9.30 12.82
CA ILE A 262 11.58 8.96 12.46
C ILE A 262 12.17 9.96 11.44
N PHE A 263 11.30 10.60 10.66
CA PHE A 263 11.66 11.62 9.68
C PHE A 263 12.41 12.83 10.27
N TYR A 264 12.22 13.10 11.57
CA TYR A 264 12.83 14.23 12.26
C TYR A 264 14.18 13.91 12.92
N PHE A 265 14.64 12.66 12.85
CA PHE A 265 15.87 12.21 13.50
C PHE A 265 17.02 12.16 12.49
N PRO A 266 17.91 13.18 12.48
CA PRO A 266 18.90 13.34 11.41
C PRO A 266 20.01 12.28 11.42
N ASN A 267 20.24 11.64 12.58
CA ASN A 267 21.32 10.68 12.80
C ASN A 267 20.79 9.28 13.17
N LEU A 268 19.53 8.98 12.88
CA LEU A 268 18.94 7.67 13.17
C LEU A 268 19.54 6.60 12.27
N GLU A 269 20.12 5.57 12.89
CA GLU A 269 20.74 4.44 12.19
C GLU A 269 20.05 3.11 12.51
N THR A 270 19.53 2.97 13.73
CA THR A 270 18.90 1.74 14.23
C THR A 270 17.44 1.98 14.61
N LEU A 271 16.57 1.06 14.21
CA LEU A 271 15.16 1.06 14.60
C LEU A 271 14.78 -0.30 15.19
N ASP A 272 14.45 -0.31 16.48
CA ASP A 272 13.92 -1.50 17.13
C ASP A 272 12.38 -1.45 17.14
N LEU A 273 11.75 -2.31 16.35
CA LEU A 273 10.29 -2.42 16.25
C LEU A 273 9.71 -3.55 17.14
N THR A 274 10.51 -4.11 18.04
CA THR A 274 10.10 -5.17 18.96
C THR A 274 9.50 -4.60 20.25
N GLY A 275 9.82 -3.35 20.57
CA GLY A 275 9.53 -2.70 21.86
C GLY A 275 10.62 -2.89 22.91
N GLY A 276 11.51 -3.88 22.72
CA GLY A 276 12.57 -4.23 23.66
C GLY A 276 12.07 -4.38 25.09
N ASP A 277 12.96 -4.11 26.05
CA ASP A 277 12.61 -4.02 27.48
C ASP A 277 12.03 -2.63 27.86
N MET A 278 11.92 -1.72 26.89
CA MET A 278 11.52 -0.32 27.12
C MET A 278 10.01 -0.18 27.28
N PHE A 279 9.23 -0.98 26.55
CA PHE A 279 7.78 -0.85 26.51
C PHE A 279 7.08 -2.13 26.92
N SER A 280 6.20 -1.99 27.92
CA SER A 280 5.21 -3.02 28.22
C SER A 280 4.04 -2.97 27.24
N ILE A 281 3.32 -4.09 27.13
CA ILE A 281 2.03 -4.10 26.44
C ILE A 281 1.01 -3.25 27.19
N THR A 282 0.04 -2.70 26.46
CA THR A 282 -1.04 -1.91 27.06
C THR A 282 -1.92 -2.75 27.98
N GLU A 283 -2.68 -2.07 28.85
CA GLU A 283 -3.71 -2.68 29.68
C GLU A 283 -5.11 -2.31 29.16
N LEU A 284 -6.07 -3.22 29.33
CA LEU A 284 -7.48 -2.98 29.05
C LEU A 284 -8.33 -3.35 30.26
N ALA A 285 -8.96 -2.34 30.86
CA ALA A 285 -9.89 -2.53 31.96
C ALA A 285 -11.28 -2.92 31.47
N TYR A 286 -11.86 -3.93 32.11
CA TYR A 286 -13.24 -4.37 31.96
C TYR A 286 -13.99 -4.02 33.25
N ASP A 287 -14.95 -3.10 33.17
CA ASP A 287 -15.80 -2.70 34.29
C ASP A 287 -17.26 -2.85 33.90
N ARG A 288 -17.94 -3.82 34.51
CA ARG A 288 -19.39 -3.99 34.36
C ARG A 288 -19.96 -4.80 35.52
N ASN A 289 -21.22 -4.51 35.85
CA ASN A 289 -21.99 -5.23 36.88
C ASN A 289 -21.32 -5.25 38.28
N GLY A 290 -20.50 -4.25 38.59
CA GLY A 290 -19.76 -4.19 39.87
C GLY A 290 -18.57 -5.14 39.94
N VAL A 291 -18.16 -5.74 38.80
CA VAL A 291 -16.92 -6.51 38.66
C VAL A 291 -15.96 -5.71 37.80
N GLN A 292 -14.73 -5.59 38.29
CA GLN A 292 -13.61 -4.95 37.61
C GLN A 292 -12.50 -5.96 37.43
N ASP A 293 -11.98 -6.06 36.21
CA ASP A 293 -10.83 -6.89 35.87
C ASP A 293 -9.98 -6.22 34.78
N VAL A 294 -8.72 -6.60 34.66
CA VAL A 294 -7.77 -5.99 33.73
C VAL A 294 -6.99 -7.07 33.01
N VAL A 295 -6.87 -6.93 31.69
CA VAL A 295 -6.00 -7.79 30.87
C VAL A 295 -4.88 -6.99 30.22
N GLY A 296 -3.76 -7.66 29.95
CA GLY A 296 -2.55 -7.06 29.44
C GLY A 296 -1.59 -6.64 30.54
N GLY A 297 -0.74 -5.66 30.24
CA GLY A 297 0.44 -5.36 31.06
C GLY A 297 1.54 -6.42 30.93
N GLY A 298 2.77 -6.03 31.27
CA GLY A 298 3.95 -6.90 31.20
C GLY A 298 4.59 -6.97 29.80
N GLU A 299 5.33 -8.05 29.57
CA GLU A 299 6.14 -8.25 28.35
C GLU A 299 5.29 -8.63 27.14
N PHE A 300 5.81 -8.31 25.95
CA PHE A 300 5.22 -8.73 24.70
C PHE A 300 5.27 -10.26 24.53
N SER A 301 4.27 -10.82 23.83
CA SER A 301 4.19 -12.23 23.48
C SER A 301 3.95 -12.38 21.98
N PRO A 302 4.76 -13.16 21.23
CA PRO A 302 4.70 -13.25 19.77
C PRO A 302 3.37 -13.72 19.16
N PHE A 303 2.51 -14.37 19.94
CA PHE A 303 1.14 -14.71 19.50
C PHE A 303 0.24 -13.48 19.35
N MET A 304 0.71 -12.29 19.73
CA MET A 304 0.01 -11.02 19.54
C MET A 304 0.60 -10.24 18.36
N ARG A 305 -0.26 -9.48 17.70
CA ARG A 305 0.14 -8.46 16.72
C ARG A 305 -0.74 -7.23 16.87
N LYS A 306 -0.29 -6.09 16.33
CA LYS A 306 -1.08 -4.86 16.29
C LYS A 306 -2.42 -5.09 15.58
N VAL A 307 -3.46 -4.45 16.10
CA VAL A 307 -4.74 -4.29 15.42
C VAL A 307 -4.57 -3.33 14.24
N GLY A 308 -4.66 -3.86 13.01
CA GLY A 308 -4.34 -3.12 11.80
C GLY A 308 -2.83 -2.91 11.58
N ASN A 309 -2.49 -2.12 10.56
CA ASN A 309 -1.11 -1.84 10.18
C ASN A 309 -0.65 -0.52 10.80
N VAL A 310 0.63 -0.43 11.16
CA VAL A 310 1.23 0.84 11.58
C VAL A 310 1.32 1.82 10.40
N SER A 311 1.05 3.10 10.65
CA SER A 311 1.21 4.15 9.64
C SER A 311 2.68 4.58 9.50
N GLY A 312 3.03 5.25 8.40
CA GLY A 312 4.41 5.71 8.19
C GLY A 312 5.34 4.69 7.52
N GLY A 313 4.85 3.54 7.05
CA GLY A 313 5.65 2.55 6.31
C GLY A 313 6.36 3.14 5.07
N ASN A 314 5.75 4.14 4.44
CA ASN A 314 6.37 4.89 3.33
C ASN A 314 7.58 5.71 3.77
N THR A 315 7.59 6.26 4.99
CA THR A 315 8.76 6.97 5.55
C THR A 315 9.87 5.98 5.88
N LEU A 316 9.52 4.86 6.50
CA LEU A 316 10.45 3.77 6.78
C LEU A 316 11.12 3.24 5.51
N LYS A 317 10.33 3.02 4.46
CA LYS A 317 10.83 2.62 3.15
C LYS A 317 11.83 3.62 2.57
N ASP A 318 11.53 4.91 2.63
CA ASP A 318 12.44 5.95 2.13
C ASP A 318 13.79 5.92 2.86
N PHE A 319 13.78 5.71 4.19
CA PHE A 319 15.00 5.62 4.99
C PHE A 319 15.83 4.38 4.66
N LEU A 320 15.17 3.24 4.41
CA LEU A 320 15.82 2.00 3.98
C LEU A 320 16.42 2.12 2.56
N GLU A 321 15.69 2.70 1.61
CA GLU A 321 16.16 2.93 0.24
C GLU A 321 17.32 3.93 0.19
N ALA A 322 17.29 4.96 1.05
CA ALA A 322 18.37 5.95 1.17
C ALA A 322 19.60 5.42 1.93
N GLY A 323 19.53 4.23 2.53
CA GLY A 323 20.62 3.66 3.33
C GLY A 323 20.89 4.41 4.63
N ILE A 324 19.91 5.19 5.12
CA ILE A 324 20.00 5.91 6.39
C ILE A 324 19.90 4.91 7.55
N LEU A 325 18.91 4.02 7.49
CA LEU A 325 18.80 2.93 8.45
C LEU A 325 19.75 1.80 8.05
N THR A 326 20.65 1.47 8.97
CA THR A 326 21.61 0.36 8.81
C THR A 326 21.13 -0.89 9.53
N LYS A 327 20.23 -0.74 10.52
CA LYS A 327 19.67 -1.86 11.28
C LYS A 327 18.20 -1.65 11.64
N VAL A 328 17.39 -2.69 11.47
CA VAL A 328 16.00 -2.74 11.92
C VAL A 328 15.70 -4.09 12.57
N TYR A 329 15.23 -4.12 13.82
CA TYR A 329 14.77 -5.33 14.49
C TYR A 329 13.26 -5.45 14.36
N TYR A 330 12.74 -6.62 13.96
CA TYR A 330 11.31 -6.80 13.71
C TYR A 330 10.85 -8.22 14.04
N HIS A 331 9.75 -8.34 14.78
CA HIS A 331 9.01 -9.60 14.88
C HIS A 331 8.11 -9.77 13.64
N PRO A 332 8.24 -10.86 12.86
CA PRO A 332 7.39 -11.10 11.70
C PRO A 332 5.89 -11.00 12.00
N HIS A 333 5.13 -10.45 11.05
CA HIS A 333 3.67 -10.34 11.09
C HIS A 333 3.08 -9.53 12.27
N THR A 334 3.89 -8.74 12.99
CA THR A 334 3.43 -8.02 14.20
C THR A 334 2.87 -6.62 13.93
N MET A 335 3.42 -5.88 12.96
CA MET A 335 3.03 -4.47 12.71
C MET A 335 2.47 -4.23 11.30
N GLY A 336 2.41 -5.26 10.46
CA GLY A 336 1.94 -5.13 9.07
C GLY A 336 2.95 -4.40 8.17
N LEU A 337 4.25 -4.57 8.46
CA LEU A 337 5.35 -3.99 7.71
C LEU A 337 6.10 -5.01 6.84
N ASP A 338 5.64 -6.25 6.81
CA ASP A 338 6.33 -7.39 6.21
C ASP A 338 6.69 -7.14 4.74
N ASP A 339 5.76 -6.64 3.93
CA ASP A 339 5.98 -6.31 2.52
C ASP A 339 7.05 -5.21 2.31
N ILE A 340 7.23 -4.33 3.30
CA ILE A 340 8.22 -3.25 3.26
C ILE A 340 9.59 -3.76 3.72
N LEU A 341 9.62 -4.61 4.75
CA LEU A 341 10.86 -5.02 5.43
C LEU A 341 11.51 -6.26 4.80
N MET A 342 10.73 -7.22 4.27
CA MET A 342 11.29 -8.47 3.73
C MET A 342 12.38 -8.29 2.65
N PRO A 343 12.29 -7.31 1.72
CA PRO A 343 13.34 -7.09 0.73
C PRO A 343 14.73 -6.79 1.32
N TYR A 344 14.80 -6.34 2.57
CA TYR A 344 16.02 -5.89 3.25
C TYR A 344 16.58 -6.93 4.25
N VAL A 345 15.96 -8.10 4.36
CA VAL A 345 16.45 -9.19 5.23
C VAL A 345 17.73 -9.80 4.67
N ALA A 346 17.78 -10.05 3.36
CA ALA A 346 18.95 -10.66 2.72
C ALA A 346 20.20 -9.77 2.75
N SER A 347 20.03 -8.44 2.81
CA SER A 347 21.15 -7.50 2.97
C SER A 347 21.62 -7.36 4.43
N GLY A 348 20.90 -7.94 5.40
CA GLY A 348 21.20 -7.86 6.83
C GLY A 348 20.77 -6.56 7.52
N VAL A 349 20.19 -5.61 6.77
CA VAL A 349 19.65 -4.36 7.33
C VAL A 349 18.45 -4.67 8.22
N VAL A 350 17.56 -5.56 7.79
CA VAL A 350 16.46 -6.05 8.65
C VAL A 350 16.87 -7.37 9.29
N GLU A 351 16.82 -7.41 10.62
CA GLU A 351 16.95 -8.62 11.42
C GLU A 351 15.57 -9.04 11.93
N LEU A 352 15.12 -10.20 11.45
CA LEU A 352 13.90 -10.80 11.96
C LEU A 352 14.22 -11.49 13.29
N VAL A 353 13.50 -11.11 14.34
CA VAL A 353 13.60 -11.78 15.63
C VAL A 353 12.90 -13.13 15.54
N GLU A 354 13.64 -14.19 15.84
CA GLU A 354 13.12 -15.56 15.79
C GLU A 354 12.05 -15.76 16.87
N ASN A 355 10.83 -16.03 16.40
CA ASN A 355 9.71 -16.36 17.27
C ASN A 355 9.73 -17.86 17.59
N PRO A 356 9.53 -18.28 18.86
CA PRO A 356 9.51 -19.69 19.23
C PRO A 356 8.32 -20.43 18.59
N ASP A 357 8.45 -21.74 18.41
CA ASP A 357 7.42 -22.59 17.81
C ASP A 357 6.13 -22.63 18.63
N GLU A 358 6.26 -22.56 19.95
CA GLU A 358 5.14 -22.49 20.89
C GLU A 358 5.34 -21.34 21.88
N VAL A 359 4.25 -20.63 22.22
CA VAL A 359 4.24 -19.55 23.20
C VAL A 359 3.16 -19.81 24.24
N LEU A 360 3.55 -19.86 25.51
CA LEU A 360 2.63 -20.00 26.64
C LEU A 360 1.82 -18.72 26.86
N VAL A 361 0.52 -18.87 27.05
CA VAL A 361 -0.39 -17.77 27.41
C VAL A 361 -0.24 -17.53 28.92
N GLY A 362 0.20 -16.32 29.28
CA GLY A 362 0.31 -15.91 30.67
C GLY A 362 -1.04 -15.50 31.29
N ASN A 363 -1.10 -15.51 32.62
CA ASN A 363 -2.33 -15.19 33.37
C ASN A 363 -2.78 -13.73 33.21
N GLN A 364 -1.91 -12.83 32.77
CA GLN A 364 -2.26 -11.44 32.46
C GLN A 364 -3.30 -11.32 31.33
N PHE A 365 -3.57 -12.39 30.57
CA PHE A 365 -4.60 -12.40 29.53
C PHE A 365 -5.89 -13.12 29.95
N HIS A 366 -5.93 -13.69 31.17
CA HIS A 366 -7.15 -14.27 31.70
C HIS A 366 -8.12 -13.16 32.12
N LEU A 367 -9.38 -13.29 31.73
CA LEU A 367 -10.44 -12.36 32.11
C LEU A 367 -11.54 -13.11 32.86
N ASP A 368 -11.98 -12.59 34.00
CA ASP A 368 -13.14 -13.12 34.71
C ASP A 368 -14.40 -12.93 33.86
N GLY A 369 -14.97 -14.04 33.39
CA GLY A 369 -16.17 -14.06 32.56
C GLY A 369 -17.38 -13.34 33.17
N ILE A 370 -17.43 -13.16 34.50
CA ILE A 370 -18.54 -12.47 35.18
C ILE A 370 -18.72 -11.03 34.67
N VAL A 371 -17.64 -10.36 34.22
CA VAL A 371 -17.72 -9.01 33.62
C VAL A 371 -18.66 -8.99 32.40
N GLN A 372 -18.75 -10.10 31.66
CA GLN A 372 -19.64 -10.24 30.52
C GLN A 372 -21.09 -10.49 30.94
N ASP A 373 -21.32 -11.42 31.86
CA ASP A 373 -22.66 -11.74 32.33
C ASP A 373 -22.59 -12.66 33.55
N GLY A 374 -23.57 -12.57 34.45
CA GLY A 374 -23.66 -13.49 35.58
C GLY A 374 -23.82 -14.97 35.17
N ASN A 375 -24.23 -15.27 33.93
CA ASN A 375 -24.26 -16.65 33.43
C ASN A 375 -22.86 -17.21 33.12
N PHE A 376 -21.81 -16.38 33.11
CA PHE A 376 -20.44 -16.79 32.80
C PHE A 376 -19.63 -17.18 34.06
N THR A 377 -20.25 -17.13 35.25
CA THR A 377 -19.58 -17.40 36.52
C THR A 377 -18.84 -18.73 36.53
N LEU A 378 -17.54 -18.60 36.74
CA LEU A 378 -16.56 -19.68 36.83
C LEU A 378 -15.63 -19.33 38.01
N ASP A 379 -15.63 -20.14 39.06
CA ASP A 379 -14.62 -19.94 40.10
C ASP A 379 -13.29 -20.46 39.55
N TYR A 380 -12.22 -19.70 39.74
CA TYR A 380 -10.89 -20.08 39.30
C TYR A 380 -9.83 -19.93 40.40
N THR A 381 -8.77 -20.72 40.31
CA THR A 381 -7.57 -20.57 41.14
C THR A 381 -6.34 -20.70 40.26
N PHE A 382 -5.43 -19.73 40.37
CA PHE A 382 -4.16 -19.69 39.63
C PHE A 382 -3.04 -19.15 40.54
N PRO A 383 -1.86 -19.79 40.58
CA PRO A 383 -1.60 -21.15 40.11
C PRO A 383 -2.31 -22.18 41.01
N ALA A 384 -2.89 -23.23 40.43
CA ALA A 384 -3.48 -24.33 41.19
C ALA A 384 -2.40 -25.31 41.66
N THR A 385 -2.25 -25.46 42.98
CA THR A 385 -1.24 -26.35 43.59
C THR A 385 -1.75 -27.74 43.94
N ASP A 386 -3.05 -27.99 43.75
CA ASP A 386 -3.75 -29.22 44.08
C ASP A 386 -4.17 -30.03 42.82
N ALA A 387 -3.60 -29.68 41.66
CA ALA A 387 -3.86 -30.38 40.41
C ALA A 387 -3.30 -31.83 40.45
N PRO A 388 -3.97 -32.78 39.76
CA PRO A 388 -3.44 -34.13 39.57
C PRO A 388 -2.06 -34.12 38.93
N GLU A 389 -1.19 -35.05 39.34
CA GLU A 389 0.14 -35.21 38.74
C GLU A 389 0.04 -35.40 37.22
N GLY A 390 0.96 -34.79 36.49
CA GLY A 390 1.06 -34.89 35.04
C GLY A 390 2.39 -34.35 34.55
N ASP A 391 2.79 -34.80 33.36
CA ASP A 391 4.09 -34.45 32.79
C ASP A 391 4.08 -33.05 32.18
N GLY A 392 5.07 -32.23 32.56
CA GLY A 392 5.33 -30.92 31.94
C GLY A 392 4.21 -29.90 32.09
N LEU A 393 3.40 -29.98 33.16
CA LEU A 393 2.30 -29.06 33.40
C LEU A 393 2.81 -27.65 33.74
N GLU A 394 2.30 -26.64 33.04
CA GLU A 394 2.64 -25.23 33.25
C GLU A 394 1.37 -24.37 33.30
N ASN A 395 1.40 -23.28 34.08
CA ASN A 395 0.27 -22.35 34.24
C ASN A 395 -1.06 -23.06 34.50
N VAL A 396 -1.11 -23.90 35.55
CA VAL A 396 -2.30 -24.70 35.85
C VAL A 396 -3.39 -23.84 36.52
N TYR A 397 -4.57 -23.85 35.91
CA TYR A 397 -5.80 -23.28 36.45
C TYR A 397 -6.67 -24.39 37.01
N LYS A 398 -7.26 -24.17 38.18
CA LYS A 398 -8.38 -24.95 38.68
C LYS A 398 -9.66 -24.18 38.40
N LEU A 399 -10.64 -24.82 37.76
CA LEU A 399 -11.86 -24.19 37.28
C LEU A 399 -13.10 -24.93 37.81
N ILE A 400 -14.07 -24.21 38.36
CA ILE A 400 -15.33 -24.78 38.86
C ILE A 400 -16.50 -24.00 38.24
N PRO A 401 -17.20 -24.57 37.24
CA PRO A 401 -18.33 -23.90 36.61
C PRO A 401 -19.48 -23.77 37.61
N ARG A 402 -20.06 -22.56 37.72
CA ARG A 402 -21.20 -22.28 38.60
C ARG A 402 -22.52 -22.10 37.85
N LYS A 403 -22.43 -21.90 36.54
CA LYS A 403 -23.55 -21.59 35.66
C LYS A 403 -23.44 -22.35 34.35
N ARG A 404 -24.57 -22.53 33.68
CA ARG A 404 -24.67 -23.21 32.38
C ARG A 404 -23.82 -22.59 31.27
N SER A 405 -23.46 -21.32 31.37
CA SER A 405 -22.60 -20.61 30.42
C SER A 405 -21.24 -20.26 31.02
N ALA A 406 -20.83 -20.93 32.10
CA ALA A 406 -19.53 -20.75 32.73
C ALA A 406 -18.41 -20.84 31.70
N SER A 407 -17.55 -19.84 31.66
CA SER A 407 -16.57 -19.71 30.58
C SER A 407 -15.23 -19.25 31.10
N PHE A 408 -14.18 -19.91 30.63
CA PHE A 408 -12.81 -19.44 30.78
C PHE A 408 -12.51 -18.48 29.62
N VAL A 409 -12.04 -17.26 29.92
CA VAL A 409 -11.87 -16.22 28.91
C VAL A 409 -10.41 -15.81 28.82
N ILE A 410 -9.90 -15.78 27.59
CA ILE A 410 -8.62 -15.17 27.23
C ILE A 410 -8.94 -13.93 26.42
N ALA A 411 -8.40 -12.77 26.81
CA ALA A 411 -8.58 -11.51 26.10
C ALA A 411 -7.27 -10.73 26.01
N LEU A 412 -7.03 -10.12 24.84
CA LEU A 412 -5.93 -9.18 24.64
C LEU A 412 -6.41 -7.73 24.76
N PRO A 413 -5.50 -6.79 25.10
CA PRO A 413 -5.79 -5.37 25.04
C PRO A 413 -6.22 -4.92 23.64
N LYS A 414 -6.89 -3.76 23.56
CA LYS A 414 -7.59 -3.36 22.33
C LYS A 414 -6.67 -3.02 21.16
N GLU A 415 -5.41 -2.71 21.45
CA GLU A 415 -4.37 -2.43 20.47
C GLU A 415 -3.87 -3.68 19.76
N TYR A 416 -4.27 -4.88 20.21
CA TYR A 416 -3.76 -6.16 19.73
C TYR A 416 -4.85 -7.11 19.23
N ARG A 417 -4.41 -8.08 18.41
CA ARG A 417 -5.16 -9.26 17.96
C ARG A 417 -4.24 -10.48 17.95
N PHE A 418 -4.81 -11.68 17.84
CA PHE A 418 -4.00 -12.89 17.67
C PHE A 418 -3.23 -12.88 16.34
N ASN A 419 -1.96 -13.25 16.38
CA ASN A 419 -1.07 -13.34 15.23
C ASN A 419 -1.22 -14.69 14.51
N ILE A 420 -2.38 -14.89 13.88
CA ILE A 420 -2.75 -16.16 13.22
C ILE A 420 -1.94 -16.43 11.94
N GLU A 421 -1.27 -15.41 11.39
CA GLU A 421 -0.32 -15.60 10.30
C GLU A 421 0.89 -16.44 10.75
N GLU A 422 1.33 -16.25 12.01
CA GLU A 422 2.44 -17.00 12.61
C GLU A 422 1.94 -18.23 13.39
N TYR A 423 0.94 -18.06 14.26
CA TYR A 423 0.47 -19.08 15.21
C TYR A 423 -0.94 -19.55 14.88
N LYS A 424 -1.05 -20.70 14.21
CA LYS A 424 -2.31 -21.20 13.65
C LYS A 424 -3.16 -22.02 14.63
N TYR A 425 -2.57 -22.54 15.70
CA TYR A 425 -3.31 -23.38 16.64
C TYR A 425 -3.21 -22.87 18.07
N LEU A 426 -4.29 -23.07 18.83
CA LEU A 426 -4.30 -22.99 20.29
C LEU A 426 -4.31 -24.40 20.86
N LYS A 427 -3.28 -24.75 21.62
CA LYS A 427 -3.16 -26.03 22.33
C LYS A 427 -3.32 -25.82 23.82
N PHE A 428 -3.95 -26.76 24.51
CA PHE A 428 -4.01 -26.79 25.98
C PHE A 428 -4.29 -28.20 26.48
N LYS A 429 -3.92 -28.47 27.72
CA LYS A 429 -4.28 -29.71 28.43
C LYS A 429 -5.49 -29.47 29.32
N ILE A 430 -6.38 -30.45 29.36
CA ILE A 430 -7.54 -30.46 30.25
C ILE A 430 -7.54 -31.73 31.11
N TYR A 431 -7.89 -31.58 32.37
CA TYR A 431 -8.25 -32.67 33.27
C TYR A 431 -9.71 -32.47 33.70
N THR A 432 -10.58 -33.41 33.40
CA THR A 432 -12.03 -33.31 33.68
C THR A 432 -12.43 -34.06 34.96
N PRO A 433 -13.65 -33.82 35.48
CA PRO A 433 -14.28 -34.71 36.45
C PRO A 433 -14.42 -36.15 35.93
N THR A 434 -14.77 -37.07 36.83
CA THR A 434 -14.98 -38.48 36.48
C THR A 434 -16.23 -38.68 35.63
N ALA A 435 -16.26 -39.77 34.85
CA ALA A 435 -17.42 -40.12 34.03
C ALA A 435 -18.71 -40.30 34.85
N SER A 436 -18.62 -40.76 36.10
CA SER A 436 -19.77 -40.91 37.01
C SER A 436 -20.28 -39.56 37.53
N GLU A 437 -19.41 -38.55 37.63
CA GLU A 437 -19.82 -37.19 37.97
C GLU A 437 -20.56 -36.51 36.81
N LEU A 438 -20.16 -36.80 35.56
CA LEU A 438 -20.71 -36.19 34.35
C LEU A 438 -21.87 -37.01 33.77
N THR A 439 -22.91 -37.26 34.56
CA THR A 439 -24.12 -38.01 34.17
C THR A 439 -25.39 -37.20 34.39
N GLY A 440 -26.50 -37.64 33.78
CA GLY A 440 -27.80 -37.00 33.96
C GLY A 440 -27.80 -35.54 33.46
N SER A 441 -28.17 -34.60 34.33
CA SER A 441 -28.16 -33.17 34.01
C SER A 441 -26.75 -32.59 33.78
N ASP A 442 -25.71 -33.26 34.29
CA ASP A 442 -24.33 -32.77 34.18
C ASP A 442 -23.58 -33.38 32.98
N GLU A 443 -24.22 -34.28 32.21
CA GLU A 443 -23.64 -34.86 30.99
C GLU A 443 -23.16 -33.81 29.96
N PRO A 444 -23.87 -32.67 29.75
CA PRO A 444 -23.39 -31.62 28.86
C PRO A 444 -22.05 -31.00 29.25
N PHE A 445 -21.58 -31.17 30.50
CA PHE A 445 -20.28 -30.66 30.97
C PHE A 445 -19.08 -31.49 30.50
N LYS A 446 -19.29 -32.59 29.78
CA LYS A 446 -18.23 -33.24 28.98
C LYS A 446 -17.78 -32.42 27.77
N ARG A 447 -18.50 -31.35 27.44
CA ARG A 447 -18.36 -30.64 26.17
C ARG A 447 -17.72 -29.27 26.34
N LEU A 448 -16.80 -28.93 25.44
CA LEU A 448 -16.27 -27.57 25.31
C LEU A 448 -16.87 -26.89 24.09
N TRP A 449 -17.04 -25.57 24.20
CA TRP A 449 -17.44 -24.73 23.08
C TRP A 449 -16.54 -23.49 23.00
N PRO A 450 -15.49 -23.54 22.15
CA PRO A 450 -14.64 -22.40 21.87
C PRO A 450 -15.36 -21.37 20.98
N ARG A 451 -15.48 -20.16 21.50
CA ARG A 451 -16.08 -19.01 20.80
C ARG A 451 -15.01 -17.93 20.66
N ILE A 452 -14.73 -17.52 19.44
CA ILE A 452 -13.66 -16.59 19.11
C ILE A 452 -14.30 -15.30 18.59
N MET A 453 -13.84 -14.16 19.10
CA MET A 453 -14.40 -12.85 18.75
C MET A 453 -13.40 -11.72 18.92
N ASN A 454 -13.77 -10.55 18.40
CA ASN A 454 -13.02 -9.31 18.53
C ASN A 454 -13.30 -8.60 19.86
N ASN A 455 -14.52 -8.69 20.40
CA ASN A 455 -14.81 -8.18 21.73
C ASN A 455 -15.91 -9.01 22.39
N MET A 456 -15.87 -9.03 23.71
CA MET A 456 -16.94 -9.56 24.56
C MET A 456 -18.26 -8.83 24.24
N TRP A 457 -19.40 -9.54 24.16
CA TRP A 457 -20.69 -8.98 23.71
C TRP A 457 -21.11 -7.69 24.43
N SER A 458 -20.74 -7.54 25.71
CA SER A 458 -21.10 -6.35 26.49
C SER A 458 -20.10 -5.20 26.38
N PHE A 459 -19.03 -5.38 25.61
CA PHE A 459 -17.91 -4.45 25.46
C PHE A 459 -17.69 -4.08 23.99
N GLY A 460 -18.79 -3.84 23.26
CA GLY A 460 -18.75 -3.43 21.85
C GLY A 460 -17.93 -2.17 21.60
N GLY A 461 -17.81 -1.27 22.59
CA GLY A 461 -16.98 -0.06 22.52
C GLY A 461 -15.47 -0.33 22.55
N ASN A 462 -15.03 -1.57 22.78
CA ASN A 462 -13.61 -1.92 22.74
C ASN A 462 -13.11 -2.13 21.30
N SER A 463 -13.96 -2.00 20.27
CA SER A 463 -13.57 -2.20 18.87
C SER A 463 -14.36 -1.33 17.90
N ASP A 464 -13.69 -0.85 16.86
CA ASP A 464 -14.33 -0.20 15.70
C ASP A 464 -14.65 -1.19 14.56
N TYR A 465 -14.20 -2.45 14.65
CA TYR A 465 -14.34 -3.47 13.58
C TYR A 465 -15.54 -4.41 13.77
N GLY A 466 -16.44 -4.10 14.72
CA GLY A 466 -17.54 -4.99 15.10
C GLY A 466 -17.07 -6.25 15.83
N GLN A 467 -17.96 -7.23 15.98
CA GLN A 467 -17.71 -8.40 16.83
C GLN A 467 -16.88 -9.50 16.15
N GLU A 468 -17.01 -9.68 14.84
CA GLU A 468 -16.31 -10.71 14.03
C GLU A 468 -16.38 -12.13 14.62
N TYR A 469 -17.48 -12.45 15.29
CA TYR A 469 -17.73 -13.71 15.98
C TYR A 469 -17.63 -14.92 15.03
N TRP A 470 -17.05 -16.00 15.55
CA TRP A 470 -17.19 -17.35 15.03
C TRP A 470 -16.91 -18.35 16.15
N ASP A 471 -17.28 -19.61 15.92
CA ASP A 471 -17.05 -20.68 16.88
C ASP A 471 -16.48 -21.92 16.21
N ILE A 472 -15.72 -22.67 17.01
CA ILE A 472 -15.39 -24.05 16.68
C ILE A 472 -16.59 -24.90 17.12
N PRO A 473 -17.07 -25.82 16.27
CA PRO A 473 -18.18 -26.70 16.62
C PRO A 473 -17.95 -27.36 17.98
N ARG A 474 -19.00 -27.38 18.80
CA ARG A 474 -18.95 -27.97 20.13
C ARG A 474 -18.46 -29.41 20.04
N PHE A 475 -17.50 -29.79 20.88
CA PHE A 475 -16.96 -31.14 20.91
C PHE A 475 -16.98 -31.70 22.33
N TYR A 476 -17.19 -33.01 22.43
CA TYR A 476 -17.23 -33.74 23.69
C TYR A 476 -15.87 -34.36 23.95
N ILE A 477 -15.42 -34.30 25.20
CA ILE A 477 -14.30 -35.10 25.67
C ILE A 477 -14.78 -36.56 25.73
N PRO A 478 -14.13 -37.49 25.00
CA PRO A 478 -14.48 -38.91 25.03
C PRO A 478 -14.43 -39.48 26.45
N ASP A 479 -15.28 -40.47 26.74
CA ASP A 479 -15.34 -41.09 28.08
C ASP A 479 -13.99 -41.70 28.51
N GLU A 480 -13.20 -42.19 27.56
CA GLU A 480 -11.85 -42.72 27.76
C GLU A 480 -10.81 -41.65 28.11
N ASP A 481 -11.11 -40.37 27.85
CA ASP A 481 -10.27 -39.21 28.11
C ASP A 481 -10.69 -38.43 29.36
N LEU A 482 -11.72 -38.89 30.09
CA LEU A 482 -12.16 -38.25 31.32
C LEU A 482 -11.26 -38.63 32.51
N HIS A 483 -11.09 -37.71 33.47
CA HIS A 483 -10.30 -37.93 34.69
C HIS A 483 -8.82 -38.26 34.44
N GLN A 484 -8.29 -37.80 33.31
CA GLN A 484 -6.88 -37.81 32.96
C GLN A 484 -6.51 -36.53 32.21
N TRP A 485 -5.22 -36.25 32.09
CA TRP A 485 -4.73 -35.12 31.30
C TRP A 485 -4.84 -35.43 29.80
N THR A 486 -5.64 -34.64 29.09
CA THR A 486 -5.89 -34.80 27.66
C THR A 486 -5.51 -33.53 26.90
N ASP A 487 -4.78 -33.68 25.81
CA ASP A 487 -4.39 -32.58 24.92
C ASP A 487 -5.52 -32.19 23.97
N ILE A 488 -5.84 -30.90 23.94
CA ILE A 488 -6.79 -30.29 23.01
C ILE A 488 -6.02 -29.38 22.05
N THR A 489 -6.34 -29.49 20.77
CA THR A 489 -5.83 -28.58 19.72
C THR A 489 -7.02 -27.93 19.02
N LEU A 490 -7.00 -26.61 18.95
CA LEU A 490 -7.99 -25.79 18.25
C LEU A 490 -7.34 -25.13 17.03
N ASP A 491 -7.94 -25.31 15.87
CA ASP A 491 -7.54 -24.60 14.64
C ASP A 491 -8.10 -23.18 14.65
N MET A 492 -7.19 -22.21 14.68
CA MET A 492 -7.50 -20.79 14.71
C MET A 492 -7.47 -20.13 13.33
N SER A 493 -7.26 -20.89 12.24
CA SER A 493 -7.10 -20.37 10.88
C SER A 493 -8.28 -19.51 10.40
N THR A 494 -9.49 -19.74 10.93
CA THR A 494 -10.68 -18.93 10.60
C THR A 494 -10.57 -17.47 11.11
N ALA A 495 -9.69 -17.20 12.06
CA ALA A 495 -9.38 -15.85 12.53
C ALA A 495 -8.40 -15.09 11.61
N LEU A 496 -7.83 -15.74 10.58
CA LEU A 496 -7.02 -15.04 9.58
C LEU A 496 -7.84 -13.93 8.90
N GLY A 497 -7.27 -12.73 8.82
CA GLY A 497 -7.94 -11.55 8.27
C GLY A 497 -9.00 -10.92 9.19
N ARG A 498 -9.25 -11.48 10.37
CA ARG A 498 -10.11 -10.88 11.41
C ARG A 498 -9.27 -10.10 12.44
N HIS A 499 -9.95 -9.38 13.32
CA HIS A 499 -9.37 -8.66 14.46
C HIS A 499 -9.70 -9.40 15.77
N ASN A 500 -9.78 -10.73 15.72
CA ASN A 500 -10.11 -11.52 16.90
C ASN A 500 -9.02 -11.39 17.96
N ARG A 501 -9.44 -11.15 19.21
CA ARG A 501 -8.57 -10.95 20.36
C ARG A 501 -9.11 -11.58 21.65
N VAL A 502 -10.29 -12.19 21.56
CA VAL A 502 -10.98 -12.84 22.67
C VAL A 502 -11.28 -14.29 22.30
N ILE A 503 -10.95 -15.20 23.22
CA ILE A 503 -11.32 -16.61 23.16
C ILE A 503 -12.12 -16.92 24.42
N ILE A 504 -13.32 -17.46 24.23
CA ILE A 504 -14.20 -17.90 25.30
C ILE A 504 -14.31 -19.41 25.20
N LEU A 505 -13.74 -20.11 26.18
CA LEU A 505 -13.87 -21.56 26.32
C LEU A 505 -15.03 -21.84 27.26
N ASN A 506 -16.20 -22.09 26.69
CA ASN A 506 -17.39 -22.37 27.45
C ASN A 506 -17.38 -23.85 27.90
N ILE A 507 -17.53 -24.09 29.21
CA ILE A 507 -17.47 -25.41 29.82
C ILE A 507 -18.91 -25.90 30.04
N GLY A 508 -19.38 -26.75 29.13
CA GLY A 508 -20.69 -27.39 29.24
C GLY A 508 -21.90 -26.48 29.24
N GLY A 509 -23.04 -27.05 29.63
CA GLY A 509 -24.27 -26.36 30.03
C GLY A 509 -25.06 -25.59 28.97
N GLU A 510 -24.48 -25.08 27.87
CA GLU A 510 -25.22 -24.24 26.90
C GLU A 510 -25.46 -24.91 25.52
N PRO A 511 -26.71 -25.14 25.06
CA PRO A 511 -27.97 -24.97 25.79
C PRO A 511 -28.21 -26.12 26.77
N GLY A 512 -28.77 -25.84 27.95
CA GLY A 512 -28.87 -26.85 29.01
C GLY A 512 -28.93 -26.26 30.43
N PRO A 513 -28.68 -27.11 31.46
CA PRO A 513 -28.85 -26.77 32.86
C PRO A 513 -27.60 -26.12 33.48
N ASP A 514 -27.81 -25.44 34.60
CA ASP A 514 -26.72 -25.12 35.54
C ASP A 514 -26.16 -26.44 36.13
N PRO A 515 -24.86 -26.49 36.50
CA PRO A 515 -24.29 -27.71 37.07
C PRO A 515 -24.97 -28.05 38.40
N SER A 516 -25.30 -29.32 38.59
CA SER A 516 -26.04 -29.77 39.79
C SER A 516 -25.16 -29.89 41.05
N LYS A 517 -23.84 -29.85 40.87
CA LYS A 517 -22.80 -30.03 41.89
C LYS A 517 -21.51 -29.35 41.46
N GLU A 518 -20.51 -29.34 42.34
CA GLU A 518 -19.18 -28.85 41.99
C GLU A 518 -18.49 -29.81 41.04
N LEU A 519 -18.14 -29.33 39.85
CA LEU A 519 -17.39 -30.07 38.85
C LEU A 519 -16.00 -29.44 38.76
N VAL A 520 -14.96 -30.17 39.12
CA VAL A 520 -13.59 -29.63 39.15
C VAL A 520 -12.88 -29.96 37.84
N TYR A 521 -12.45 -28.92 37.13
CA TYR A 521 -11.60 -29.02 35.95
C TYR A 521 -10.23 -28.44 36.25
N TYR A 522 -9.21 -28.95 35.57
CA TYR A 522 -7.91 -28.29 35.50
C TYR A 522 -7.54 -28.02 34.04
N PHE A 523 -7.08 -26.80 33.77
CA PHE A 523 -6.56 -26.40 32.46
C PHE A 523 -5.08 -26.07 32.63
N SER A 524 -4.22 -26.50 31.72
CA SER A 524 -2.80 -26.16 31.75
C SER A 524 -2.23 -26.04 30.35
N ASN A 525 -1.01 -25.51 30.24
CA ASN A 525 -0.23 -25.46 29.00
C ASN A 525 -1.01 -24.77 27.86
N ILE A 526 -1.78 -23.73 28.17
CA ILE A 526 -2.48 -22.95 27.16
C ILE A 526 -1.42 -22.24 26.30
N ARG A 527 -1.26 -22.66 25.06
CA ARG A 527 -0.19 -22.22 24.15
C ARG A 527 -0.71 -21.91 22.77
N PHE A 528 -0.15 -20.89 22.14
CA PHE A 528 -0.24 -20.70 20.71
C PHE A 528 0.95 -21.39 20.03
N THR A 529 0.69 -22.11 18.94
CA THR A 529 1.71 -22.86 18.19
C THR A 529 1.60 -22.62 16.68
N LYS A 530 2.74 -22.71 15.99
CA LYS A 530 2.83 -22.65 14.53
C LYS A 530 2.25 -23.90 13.86
N GLU A 531 2.49 -25.06 14.47
CA GLU A 531 2.08 -26.42 14.01
C GLU A 531 1.31 -27.21 15.06
#